data_AF-A0A849VK55-F1
#
_entry.id   AF-A0A849VK55-F1
#
_cell.length_a   1.000
_cell.length_b   1.000
_cell.length_c   1.000
_cell.angle_alpha   90.00
_cell.angle_beta   90.00
_cell.angle_gamma   90.00
#
_symmetry.space_group_name_H-M   'P 1'
#
loop_
_entity.id
_entity.type
_entity.pdbx_description
1 polymer ?
#
loop_
_entity_poly.entity_id
_entity_poly.type
_entity_poly.pdbx_seq_one_letter_code
_entity_poly.pdbx_strand_id
1 'polypeptide(L)'
;MFKLSQALILTLCLASCNQVNSQSKDQTQPESVNSKAQPVAAAASINEQHKANASPAKPSQPILDEVSLQDIEQLHNQLKTLTQDVSCDTTMQCQVEAVGSRACGGPSSYIVYSNKSANPDTIKQIASKITLFESTYNAKNKMMSICQHLTKPSTQCVENKCVKLTNTSQETF
;
A
#
# COMPACT_ATOMS: atom_id res chain seq x y z
N MET A 1 -45.65 -38.23 25.72
CA MET A 1 -46.83 -38.12 24.83
C MET A 1 -46.35 -37.60 23.48
N PHE A 2 -46.60 -38.36 22.42
CA PHE A 2 -46.38 -38.07 20.99
C PHE A 2 -46.98 -36.69 20.58
N LYS A 3 -46.55 -35.93 19.57
CA LYS A 3 -46.17 -36.18 18.16
C LYS A 3 -45.28 -34.99 17.69
N LEU A 4 -44.21 -35.15 16.90
CA LEU A 4 -44.14 -35.42 15.46
C LEU A 4 -45.01 -34.48 14.59
N SER A 5 -44.41 -33.43 14.03
CA SER A 5 -44.81 -32.88 12.73
C SER A 5 -43.58 -32.34 11.99
N GLN A 6 -43.14 -33.12 11.01
CA GLN A 6 -42.28 -32.67 9.93
C GLN A 6 -43.10 -31.74 9.02
N ALA A 7 -42.48 -30.66 8.56
CA ALA A 7 -42.87 -30.01 7.31
C ALA A 7 -41.61 -29.78 6.49
N LEU A 8 -41.40 -30.73 5.60
CA LEU A 8 -40.48 -30.73 4.49
C LEU A 8 -40.94 -29.65 3.48
N ILE A 9 -40.16 -28.59 3.25
CA ILE A 9 -40.30 -27.75 2.05
C ILE A 9 -38.94 -27.63 1.38
N LEU A 10 -38.80 -28.48 0.37
CA LEU A 10 -37.74 -28.52 -0.62
C LEU A 10 -38.09 -27.49 -1.71
N THR A 11 -37.44 -26.32 -1.71
CA THR A 11 -37.53 -25.37 -2.82
C THR A 11 -36.21 -25.37 -3.60
N LEU A 12 -36.23 -26.19 -4.64
CA LEU A 12 -35.23 -26.32 -5.68
C LEU A 12 -35.49 -25.20 -6.72
N CYS A 13 -34.68 -24.15 -6.74
CA CYS A 13 -34.67 -23.16 -7.82
C CYS A 13 -33.38 -23.29 -8.62
N LEU A 14 -33.43 -24.10 -9.68
CA LEU A 14 -32.49 -24.10 -10.79
C LEU A 14 -33.06 -23.20 -11.89
N ALA A 15 -32.38 -22.10 -12.22
CA ALA A 15 -32.61 -21.35 -13.45
C ALA A 15 -31.34 -20.61 -13.91
N SER A 16 -30.65 -21.27 -14.85
CA SER A 16 -29.97 -20.78 -16.06
C SER A 16 -28.99 -19.61 -16.02
N CYS A 17 -27.77 -19.92 -16.47
CA CYS A 17 -26.85 -19.01 -17.14
C CYS A 17 -27.52 -18.35 -18.36
N ASN A 18 -27.25 -17.07 -18.61
CA ASN A 18 -27.28 -16.56 -19.97
C ASN A 18 -26.13 -15.57 -20.21
N GLN A 19 -25.28 -15.94 -21.15
CA GLN A 19 -24.07 -15.26 -21.57
C GLN A 19 -24.44 -14.34 -22.74
N VAL A 20 -24.53 -13.03 -22.50
CA VAL A 20 -24.66 -12.06 -23.58
C VAL A 20 -23.28 -11.70 -24.08
N ASN A 21 -22.96 -12.33 -25.21
CA ASN A 21 -21.89 -11.98 -26.12
C ASN A 21 -22.24 -10.67 -26.83
N SER A 22 -21.46 -9.63 -26.62
CA SER A 22 -21.42 -8.45 -27.50
C SER A 22 -19.98 -8.24 -27.94
N GLN A 23 -19.65 -8.78 -29.11
CA GLN A 23 -18.51 -8.31 -29.90
C GLN A 23 -18.85 -6.92 -30.44
N SER A 24 -17.96 -5.95 -30.22
CA SER A 24 -17.77 -4.85 -31.15
C SER A 24 -16.32 -4.85 -31.61
N LYS A 25 -16.14 -5.13 -32.91
CA LYS A 25 -15.07 -4.63 -33.78
C LYS A 25 -15.03 -3.08 -33.62
N ASP A 26 -13.97 -2.33 -33.88
CA ASP A 26 -12.97 -2.41 -34.93
C ASP A 26 -11.93 -1.27 -34.69
N GLN A 27 -10.79 -1.37 -35.38
CA GLN A 27 -9.87 -0.30 -35.79
C GLN A 27 -8.65 0.10 -34.91
N THR A 28 -7.54 -0.55 -35.23
CA THR A 28 -6.36 0.02 -35.92
C THR A 28 -5.75 1.34 -35.42
N GLN A 29 -4.65 1.21 -34.65
CA GLN A 29 -3.25 1.61 -34.95
C GLN A 29 -2.92 3.05 -35.48
N PRO A 30 -1.63 3.45 -35.53
CA PRO A 30 -0.96 4.33 -34.57
C PRO A 30 -0.57 5.71 -35.16
N GLU A 31 -0.41 6.74 -34.32
CA GLU A 31 0.36 7.93 -34.73
C GLU A 31 1.39 8.35 -33.68
N SER A 32 2.63 8.19 -34.10
CA SER A 32 3.87 8.75 -33.58
C SER A 32 3.99 10.21 -34.00
N VAL A 33 4.31 11.14 -33.08
CA VAL A 33 5.12 12.31 -33.42
C VAL A 33 6.11 12.61 -32.30
N ASN A 34 7.35 12.28 -32.63
CA ASN A 34 8.61 12.73 -32.05
C ASN A 34 8.79 14.24 -32.30
N SER A 35 9.23 15.00 -31.30
CA SER A 35 9.77 16.35 -31.49
C SER A 35 11.03 16.51 -30.64
N LYS A 36 12.14 16.79 -31.32
CA LYS A 36 13.49 16.87 -30.79
C LYS A 36 14.07 18.27 -31.02
N ALA A 37 14.71 18.79 -29.96
CA ALA A 37 15.81 19.77 -29.92
C ALA A 37 15.46 21.23 -30.31
N GLN A 38 16.13 22.30 -29.87
CA GLN A 38 17.47 22.49 -29.31
C GLN A 38 17.59 23.92 -28.67
N PRO A 39 18.79 24.51 -28.40
CA PRO A 39 19.17 25.06 -27.10
C PRO A 39 19.29 26.60 -27.08
N VAL A 40 19.50 27.19 -25.90
CA VAL A 40 20.12 28.52 -25.78
C VAL A 40 21.16 28.50 -24.67
N ALA A 41 22.38 28.84 -25.06
CA ALA A 41 23.54 29.04 -24.22
C ALA A 41 23.49 30.40 -23.51
N ALA A 42 24.15 30.53 -22.36
CA ALA A 42 25.26 31.47 -22.15
C ALA A 42 25.70 31.48 -20.68
N ALA A 43 27.00 31.73 -20.50
CA ALA A 43 27.78 31.63 -19.28
C ALA A 43 27.61 32.81 -18.31
N ALA A 44 28.00 32.62 -17.04
CA ALA A 44 28.91 33.52 -16.31
C ALA A 44 29.34 32.95 -14.95
N SER A 45 30.58 33.27 -14.59
CA SER A 45 31.40 32.71 -13.51
C SER A 45 31.14 33.29 -12.10
N ILE A 46 31.84 32.64 -11.16
CA ILE A 46 32.36 33.10 -9.85
C ILE A 46 31.36 33.47 -8.74
N ASN A 47 31.43 32.78 -7.60
CA ASN A 47 32.35 33.19 -6.52
C ASN A 47 32.29 32.18 -5.34
N GLU A 48 33.42 31.54 -5.03
CA GLU A 48 33.61 30.86 -3.75
C GLU A 48 33.91 31.92 -2.68
N GLN A 49 33.06 32.00 -1.65
CA GLN A 49 33.43 32.68 -0.43
C GLN A 49 32.95 31.87 0.77
N HIS A 50 33.85 31.02 1.26
CA HIS A 50 33.81 30.46 2.60
C HIS A 50 33.72 31.59 3.63
N LYS A 51 32.66 31.62 4.42
CA LYS A 51 32.68 32.23 5.75
C LYS A 51 31.92 31.35 6.73
N ALA A 52 32.69 30.75 7.62
CA ALA A 52 32.21 30.02 8.78
C ALA A 52 31.25 30.89 9.60
N ASN A 53 30.13 30.30 10.02
CA ASN A 53 29.43 30.71 11.22
C ASN A 53 28.68 29.51 11.80
N ALA A 54 29.09 29.14 13.02
CA ALA A 54 28.45 28.14 13.84
C ALA A 54 27.05 28.62 14.28
N SER A 55 26.06 27.73 14.21
CA SER A 55 24.75 27.86 14.87
C SER A 55 24.02 26.50 14.90
N PRO A 56 23.02 26.31 15.78
CA PRO A 56 22.87 25.13 16.63
C PRO A 56 22.16 23.96 15.94
N ALA A 57 22.33 22.77 16.52
CA ALA A 57 21.83 21.47 16.05
C ALA A 57 20.35 21.52 15.59
N LYS A 58 20.18 21.42 14.28
CA LYS A 58 18.92 21.19 13.57
C LYS A 58 18.62 19.69 13.60
N PRO A 59 17.37 19.23 13.82
CA PRO A 59 17.05 17.81 13.70
C PRO A 59 17.26 17.38 12.26
N SER A 60 18.36 16.67 12.00
CA SER A 60 18.73 16.15 10.69
C SER A 60 17.73 15.08 10.30
N GLN A 61 17.16 15.20 9.09
CA GLN A 61 16.54 14.04 8.47
C GLN A 61 17.60 12.93 8.33
N PRO A 62 17.23 11.63 8.42
CA PRO A 62 18.21 10.56 8.34
C PRO A 62 18.97 10.65 7.02
N ILE A 63 20.29 10.78 7.12
CA ILE A 63 21.19 10.69 5.99
C ILE A 63 21.03 9.25 5.49
N LEU A 64 20.63 9.08 4.23
CA LEU A 64 20.18 7.79 3.69
C LEU A 64 21.24 6.67 3.82
N ASP A 65 22.50 7.02 3.98
CA ASP A 65 23.64 6.10 4.16
C ASP A 65 23.68 5.41 5.54
N GLU A 66 22.94 5.92 6.54
CA GLU A 66 22.93 5.44 7.92
C GLU A 66 21.56 4.94 8.41
N VAL A 67 20.71 4.42 7.53
CA VAL A 67 19.45 3.80 7.98
C VAL A 67 19.74 2.60 8.90
N SER A 68 19.32 2.70 10.16
CA SER A 68 19.41 1.63 11.16
C SER A 68 18.09 0.86 11.26
N LEU A 69 18.13 -0.34 11.87
CA LEU A 69 16.91 -1.09 12.18
C LEU A 69 16.02 -0.35 13.18
N GLN A 70 16.62 0.42 14.09
CA GLN A 70 15.91 1.23 15.07
C GLN A 70 15.09 2.33 14.41
N ASP A 71 15.62 2.98 13.36
CA ASP A 71 14.86 4.00 12.60
C ASP A 71 13.63 3.39 11.91
N ILE A 72 13.80 2.19 11.33
CA ILE A 72 12.70 1.44 10.70
C ILE A 72 11.63 1.09 11.74
N GLU A 73 12.04 0.57 12.90
CA GLU A 73 11.14 0.20 13.99
C GLU A 73 10.36 1.41 14.52
N GLN A 74 11.01 2.56 14.70
CA GLN A 74 10.35 3.79 15.13
C GLN A 74 9.26 4.24 14.14
N LEU A 75 9.52 4.14 12.84
CA LEU A 75 8.52 4.48 11.82
C LEU A 75 7.33 3.51 11.83
N HIS A 76 7.58 2.21 12.01
CA HIS A 76 6.50 1.22 12.17
C HIS A 76 5.67 1.49 13.43
N ASN A 77 6.30 1.83 14.55
CA ASN A 77 5.60 2.19 15.78
C ASN A 77 4.75 3.45 15.62
N GLN A 78 5.29 4.46 14.93
CA GLN A 78 4.55 5.67 14.59
C GLN A 78 3.33 5.34 13.73
N LEU A 79 3.52 4.53 12.67
CA LEU A 79 2.44 4.11 11.78
C LEU A 79 1.36 3.36 12.55
N LYS A 80 1.74 2.36 13.35
CA LYS A 80 0.85 1.55 14.18
C LYS A 80 0.01 2.42 15.12
N THR A 81 0.61 3.44 15.72
CA THR A 81 -0.09 4.37 16.62
C THR A 81 -1.15 5.16 15.85
N LEU A 82 -0.80 5.72 14.68
CA LEU A 82 -1.73 6.47 13.85
C LEU A 82 -2.88 5.62 13.31
N THR A 83 -2.66 4.32 13.12
CA THR A 83 -3.66 3.40 12.56
C THR A 83 -4.34 2.53 13.62
N GLN A 84 -4.15 2.82 14.90
CA GLN A 84 -4.67 1.98 15.98
C GLN A 84 -6.21 2.01 16.05
N ASP A 85 -6.80 3.18 15.84
CA ASP A 85 -8.25 3.32 15.79
C ASP A 85 -8.77 2.92 14.41
N VAL A 86 -9.43 1.76 14.35
CA VAL A 86 -10.03 1.20 13.13
C VAL A 86 -11.54 1.42 13.07
N SER A 87 -12.08 2.36 13.86
CA SER A 87 -13.52 2.62 13.91
C SER A 87 -14.08 3.12 12.59
N CYS A 88 -15.25 2.64 12.18
CA CYS A 88 -15.90 3.01 10.93
C CYS A 88 -17.43 3.08 11.06
N ASP A 89 -18.02 3.89 10.19
CA ASP A 89 -19.46 4.00 9.93
C ASP A 89 -19.82 3.32 8.61
N THR A 90 -18.91 3.36 7.62
CA THR A 90 -19.11 2.76 6.30
C THR A 90 -17.86 2.04 5.82
N THR A 91 -18.03 1.04 4.96
CA THR A 91 -16.91 0.32 4.33
C THR A 91 -15.96 1.22 3.55
N MET A 92 -16.44 2.33 2.99
CA MET A 92 -15.59 3.29 2.26
C MET A 92 -14.52 3.93 3.15
N GLN A 93 -14.68 3.92 4.47
CA GLN A 93 -13.67 4.44 5.38
C GLN A 93 -12.51 3.46 5.60
N CYS A 94 -12.69 2.18 5.29
CA CYS A 94 -11.69 1.13 5.52
C CYS A 94 -10.69 1.04 4.39
N GLN A 95 -9.54 1.70 4.59
CA GLN A 95 -8.47 1.82 3.61
C GLN A 95 -7.38 0.78 3.84
N VAL A 96 -6.61 0.51 2.79
CA VAL A 96 -5.50 -0.44 2.79
C VAL A 96 -4.29 0.20 2.16
N GLU A 97 -3.19 0.25 2.91
CA GLU A 97 -1.90 0.79 2.47
C GLU A 97 -0.82 -0.29 2.47
N ALA A 98 0.04 -0.27 1.46
CA ALA A 98 1.19 -1.15 1.36
C ALA A 98 2.35 -0.55 2.16
N VAL A 99 3.05 -1.36 2.97
CA VAL A 99 4.11 -0.88 3.84
C VAL A 99 5.36 -1.71 3.67
N GLY A 100 6.50 -1.03 3.61
CA GLY A 100 7.82 -1.63 3.65
C GLY A 100 8.30 -2.23 2.33
N SER A 101 9.41 -2.95 2.40
CA SER A 101 10.12 -3.54 1.29
C SER A 101 10.78 -4.86 1.71
N ARG A 102 10.42 -5.96 1.05
CA ARG A 102 11.15 -7.23 1.17
C ARG A 102 12.37 -7.21 0.26
N ALA A 103 13.41 -7.96 0.61
CA ALA A 103 14.64 -8.04 -0.19
C ALA A 103 14.39 -8.57 -1.61
N CYS A 104 13.43 -9.49 -1.78
CA CYS A 104 12.99 -9.98 -3.09
C CYS A 104 12.05 -9.03 -3.86
N GLY A 105 11.80 -7.82 -3.33
CA GLY A 105 10.83 -6.86 -3.85
C GLY A 105 9.43 -7.00 -3.27
N GLY A 106 8.59 -6.00 -3.54
CA GLY A 106 7.23 -5.87 -3.00
C GLY A 106 7.17 -5.41 -1.54
N PRO A 107 5.96 -5.09 -1.04
CA PRO A 107 5.78 -4.66 0.34
C PRO A 107 6.05 -5.80 1.33
N SER A 108 6.46 -5.44 2.55
CA SER A 108 6.59 -6.40 3.65
C SER A 108 5.23 -6.70 4.29
N SER A 109 4.27 -5.77 4.22
CA SER A 109 2.91 -5.99 4.72
C SER A 109 1.87 -5.07 4.08
N TYR A 110 0.60 -5.36 4.35
CA TYR A 110 -0.52 -4.44 4.14
C TYR A 110 -1.20 -4.13 5.48
N ILE A 111 -1.33 -2.85 5.77
CA ILE A 111 -2.09 -2.36 6.92
C ILE A 111 -3.53 -2.06 6.50
N VAL A 112 -4.46 -2.23 7.45
CA VAL A 112 -5.84 -1.75 7.33
C VAL A 112 -6.02 -0.64 8.35
N TYR A 113 -6.59 0.48 7.91
CA TYR A 113 -6.86 1.62 8.78
C TYR A 113 -8.19 2.26 8.38
N SER A 114 -8.74 3.06 9.29
CA SER A 114 -9.92 3.87 8.99
C SER A 114 -9.50 5.29 8.64
N ASN A 115 -9.96 5.82 7.51
CA ASN A 115 -9.77 7.23 7.18
C ASN A 115 -10.69 8.17 7.99
N LYS A 116 -11.55 7.62 8.84
CA LYS A 116 -12.33 8.36 9.84
C LYS A 116 -11.43 8.91 10.94
N SER A 117 -10.44 8.12 11.37
CA SER A 117 -9.55 8.39 12.50
C SER A 117 -8.13 8.79 12.06
N ALA A 118 -7.69 8.35 10.88
CA ALA A 118 -6.34 8.60 10.38
C ALA A 118 -6.34 9.29 9.01
N ASN A 119 -5.46 10.28 8.84
CA ASN A 119 -5.32 11.02 7.59
C ASN A 119 -4.58 10.15 6.53
N PRO A 120 -5.18 9.86 5.36
CA PRO A 120 -4.57 9.01 4.34
C PRO A 120 -3.21 9.48 3.81
N ASP A 121 -3.02 10.80 3.64
CA ASP A 121 -1.76 11.35 3.13
C ASP A 121 -0.62 11.16 4.14
N THR A 122 -0.91 11.32 5.43
CA THR A 122 0.05 11.07 6.51
C THR A 122 0.45 9.60 6.56
N ILE A 123 -0.53 8.70 6.43
CA ILE A 123 -0.30 7.25 6.38
C ILE A 123 0.59 6.89 5.18
N LYS A 124 0.27 7.40 3.99
CA LYS A 124 1.05 7.18 2.77
C LYS A 124 2.47 7.71 2.88
N GLN A 125 2.68 8.88 3.48
CA GLN A 125 4.01 9.45 3.70
C GLN A 125 4.87 8.56 4.59
N ILE A 126 4.34 8.10 5.73
CA ILE A 126 5.07 7.23 6.65
C ILE A 126 5.33 5.87 6.03
N ALA A 127 4.34 5.26 5.38
CA ALA A 127 4.49 3.99 4.67
C ALA A 127 5.59 4.07 3.60
N SER A 128 5.61 5.15 2.80
CA SER A 128 6.65 5.38 1.79
C SER A 128 8.04 5.53 2.41
N LYS A 129 8.13 6.20 3.57
CA LYS A 129 9.39 6.34 4.31
C LYS A 129 9.90 4.99 4.82
N ILE A 130 9.02 4.15 5.36
CA ILE A 130 9.36 2.78 5.76
C ILE A 130 9.87 1.98 4.56
N THR A 131 9.17 2.03 3.41
CA THR A 131 9.59 1.35 2.18
C THR A 131 10.99 1.79 1.72
N LEU A 132 11.26 3.09 1.77
CA LEU A 132 12.57 3.63 1.43
C LEU A 132 13.66 3.12 2.39
N PHE A 133 13.37 3.08 3.69
CA PHE A 133 14.34 2.70 4.70
C PHE A 133 14.63 1.20 4.64
N GLU A 134 13.59 0.36 4.53
CA GLU A 134 13.75 -1.09 4.36
C GLU A 134 14.48 -1.43 3.06
N SER A 135 14.15 -0.79 1.93
CA SER A 135 14.84 -1.06 0.65
C SER A 135 16.32 -0.65 0.70
N THR A 136 16.63 0.48 1.33
CA THR A 136 18.02 0.93 1.54
C THR A 136 18.79 -0.03 2.44
N TYR A 137 18.19 -0.43 3.57
CA TYR A 137 18.79 -1.40 4.48
C TYR A 137 19.03 -2.75 3.79
N ASN A 138 18.04 -3.25 3.03
CA ASN A 138 18.14 -4.51 2.31
C ASN A 138 19.29 -4.49 1.30
N ALA A 139 19.40 -3.42 0.51
CA ALA A 139 20.46 -3.26 -0.50
C ALA A 139 21.84 -3.19 0.15
N LYS A 140 22.01 -2.36 1.19
CA LYS A 140 23.28 -2.18 1.91
C LYS A 140 23.78 -3.48 2.53
N ASN A 141 22.89 -4.25 3.14
CA ASN A 141 23.24 -5.47 3.87
C ASN A 141 23.16 -6.73 3.01
N LYS A 142 22.88 -6.61 1.70
CA LYS A 142 22.72 -7.74 0.76
C LYS A 142 21.74 -8.79 1.30
N MET A 143 20.65 -8.30 1.88
CA MET A 143 19.63 -9.15 2.48
C MET A 143 19.00 -10.04 1.41
N MET A 144 18.57 -11.22 1.82
CA MET A 144 17.84 -12.17 0.98
C MET A 144 16.55 -12.56 1.68
N SER A 145 15.47 -12.71 0.92
CA SER A 145 14.17 -13.17 1.42
C SER A 145 13.54 -14.11 0.40
N ILE A 146 12.58 -14.93 0.83
CA ILE A 146 11.75 -15.71 -0.09
C ILE A 146 10.94 -14.78 -1.01
N CYS A 147 10.87 -15.12 -2.28
CA CYS A 147 10.03 -14.43 -3.28
C CYS A 147 8.56 -14.85 -3.08
N GLN A 148 7.78 -14.03 -2.40
CA GLN A 148 6.36 -14.28 -2.16
C GLN A 148 5.55 -13.07 -2.58
N HIS A 149 4.54 -13.29 -3.41
CA HIS A 149 3.58 -12.24 -3.74
C HIS A 149 2.57 -12.09 -2.59
N LEU A 150 2.48 -10.89 -2.02
CA LEU A 150 1.45 -10.55 -1.04
C LEU A 150 0.26 -9.93 -1.77
N THR A 151 -0.91 -10.56 -1.65
CA THR A 151 -2.15 -10.01 -2.21
C THR A 151 -2.69 -8.92 -1.29
N LYS A 152 -3.04 -7.77 -1.87
CA LYS A 152 -3.73 -6.69 -1.16
C LYS A 152 -5.08 -7.23 -0.65
N PRO A 153 -5.35 -7.20 0.67
CA PRO A 153 -6.62 -7.70 1.20
C PRO A 153 -7.78 -6.78 0.79
N SER A 154 -8.97 -7.36 0.66
CA SER A 154 -10.22 -6.60 0.68
C SER A 154 -10.60 -6.25 2.12
N THR A 155 -11.38 -5.18 2.30
CA THR A 155 -11.79 -4.69 3.62
C THR A 155 -13.29 -4.45 3.70
N GLN A 156 -13.84 -4.53 4.90
CA GLN A 156 -15.23 -4.19 5.19
C GLN A 156 -15.35 -3.52 6.56
N CYS A 157 -16.36 -2.66 6.71
CA CYS A 157 -16.78 -2.19 8.04
C CYS A 157 -17.75 -3.21 8.64
N VAL A 158 -17.32 -3.91 9.69
CA VAL A 158 -18.12 -4.92 10.41
C VAL A 158 -18.13 -4.53 11.88
N GLU A 159 -19.32 -4.41 12.47
CA GLU A 159 -19.49 -3.99 13.87
C GLU A 159 -18.69 -2.73 14.22
N ASN A 160 -18.80 -1.72 13.34
CA ASN A 160 -18.09 -0.44 13.44
C ASN A 160 -16.56 -0.54 13.46
N LYS A 161 -15.98 -1.64 12.98
CA LYS A 161 -14.53 -1.82 12.87
C LYS A 161 -14.13 -2.24 11.46
N CYS A 162 -13.04 -1.66 10.97
CA CYS A 162 -12.44 -2.08 9.71
C CYS A 162 -11.74 -3.43 9.88
N VAL A 163 -12.21 -4.42 9.12
CA VAL A 163 -11.66 -5.79 9.13
C VAL A 163 -11.16 -6.17 7.74
N LYS A 164 -10.17 -7.08 7.70
CA LYS A 164 -9.74 -7.75 6.47
C LYS A 164 -10.75 -8.84 6.12
N LEU A 165 -11.14 -8.93 4.86
CA LEU A 165 -11.89 -10.06 4.35
C LEU A 165 -10.89 -11.17 4.00
N THR A 166 -10.95 -12.28 4.74
CA THR A 166 -10.24 -13.50 4.36
C THR A 166 -11.14 -14.32 3.46
N ASN A 167 -10.66 -14.66 2.25
CA ASN A 167 -11.37 -15.62 1.41
C ASN A 167 -11.25 -16.98 2.09
N THR A 168 -12.33 -17.46 2.71
CA THR A 168 -12.41 -18.78 3.36
C THR A 168 -12.32 -19.95 2.36
N SER A 169 -12.10 -19.66 1.07
CA SER A 169 -11.95 -20.61 -0.03
C SER A 169 -10.51 -20.82 -0.50
N GLN A 170 -9.50 -20.29 0.21
CA GLN A 170 -8.07 -20.51 -0.08
C GLN A 170 -7.34 -21.43 0.91
N GLU A 171 -8.08 -22.20 1.72
CA GLU A 171 -7.51 -23.35 2.45
C GLU A 171 -7.74 -24.64 1.68
N THR A 172 -7.16 -24.73 0.49
CA THR A 172 -6.91 -26.03 -0.16
C THR A 172 -5.69 -25.89 -1.06
N PHE A 173 -4.52 -26.06 -0.46
CA PHE A 173 -3.27 -26.37 -1.15
C PHE A 173 -2.77 -27.70 -0.61
#